data_AF-A0A4D4L5H5-F1
#
_entry.id   AF-A0A4D4L5H5-F1
#
_cell.length_a   1.000
_cell.length_b   1.000
_cell.length_c   1.000
_cell.angle_alpha   90.00
_cell.angle_beta   90.00
_cell.angle_gamma   90.00
#
_symmetry.space_group_name_H-M   'P 1'
#
loop_
_entity.id
_entity.type
_entity.pdbx_description
1 polymer ?
#
loop_
_entity_poly.entity_id
_entity_poly.type
_entity_poly.pdbx_seq_one_letter_code
_entity_poly.pdbx_strand_id
1 'polypeptide(L)'
;MLARQGTMVLYQGKVDFSYKGAGFRGRIVGNATGQEMQLMRCTGQGQVFLAENAAELHPIELQGDAICVSAENVLAFDESLHHEVRRIEGHGIPGGALFTMQFQGTGTVVVKTEGTPVVLPVTPTTFADSNAIVAWSAGAQVIISSQVRLRRSAYPGHSGETVNLQFRGAPGNFIVVQPYEV
;
A
#
# COMPACT_ATOMS: atom_id res chain seq x y z
N MET A 1 -14.98 -4.27 9.53
CA MET A 1 -13.65 -4.13 8.86
C MET A 1 -13.86 -3.73 7.39
N LEU A 2 -12.83 -3.19 6.76
CA LEU A 2 -12.79 -2.96 5.31
C LEU A 2 -11.76 -3.92 4.69
N ALA A 3 -12.08 -4.47 3.52
CA ALA A 3 -11.24 -5.39 2.78
C ALA A 3 -11.23 -5.03 1.29
N ARG A 4 -10.18 -5.42 0.58
CA ARG A 4 -10.10 -5.27 -0.88
C ARG A 4 -11.19 -6.11 -1.55
N GLN A 5 -11.95 -5.47 -2.43
CA GLN A 5 -13.03 -6.13 -3.16
C GLN A 5 -12.49 -7.28 -4.02
N GLY A 6 -13.23 -8.39 -4.07
CA GLY A 6 -12.87 -9.56 -4.87
C GLY A 6 -11.88 -10.52 -4.21
N THR A 7 -11.35 -10.19 -3.01
CA THR A 7 -10.38 -11.03 -2.30
C THR A 7 -11.00 -12.06 -1.36
N MET A 8 -12.31 -12.03 -1.16
CA MET A 8 -13.00 -12.99 -0.30
C MET A 8 -13.10 -14.36 -0.97
N VAL A 9 -12.63 -15.39 -0.26
CA VAL A 9 -12.68 -16.78 -0.73
C VAL A 9 -13.68 -17.65 0.05
N LEU A 10 -13.95 -17.31 1.31
CA LEU A 10 -14.88 -18.04 2.17
C LEU A 10 -15.43 -17.10 3.26
N TYR A 11 -16.66 -17.32 3.69
CA TYR A 11 -17.19 -16.72 4.91
C TYR A 11 -18.05 -17.72 5.68
N GLN A 12 -18.10 -17.57 7.00
CA GLN A 12 -18.89 -18.41 7.90
C GLN A 12 -19.61 -17.53 8.92
N GLY A 13 -20.88 -17.82 9.19
CA GLY A 13 -21.71 -17.04 10.11
C GLY A 13 -22.54 -15.95 9.42
N LYS A 14 -23.04 -15.00 10.21
CA LYS A 14 -23.90 -13.91 9.74
C LYS A 14 -23.03 -12.71 9.39
N VAL A 15 -22.49 -12.72 8.18
CA VAL A 15 -21.67 -11.62 7.64
C VAL A 15 -22.37 -11.00 6.45
N ASP A 16 -22.54 -9.68 6.51
CA ASP A 16 -23.02 -8.84 5.42
C ASP A 16 -21.86 -8.12 4.75
N PHE A 17 -21.91 -8.09 3.42
CA PHE A 17 -20.92 -7.45 2.57
C PHE A 17 -21.55 -6.27 1.85
N SER A 18 -21.01 -5.07 2.06
CA SER A 18 -21.44 -3.86 1.37
C SER A 18 -20.30 -3.26 0.56
N TYR A 19 -20.56 -2.96 -0.70
CA TYR A 19 -19.61 -2.32 -1.59
C TYR A 19 -19.81 -0.81 -1.53
N LYS A 20 -18.72 -0.04 -1.48
CA LYS A 20 -18.79 1.43 -1.57
C LYS A 20 -19.18 1.95 -2.98
N GLY A 21 -19.68 1.11 -3.89
CA GLY A 21 -19.74 1.41 -5.33
C GLY A 21 -21.09 1.36 -6.06
N ALA A 22 -22.25 1.10 -5.44
CA ALA A 22 -23.50 0.93 -6.22
C ALA A 22 -24.78 1.44 -5.55
N GLY A 23 -24.75 2.68 -5.04
CA GLY A 23 -25.96 3.37 -4.58
C GLY A 23 -26.00 4.79 -5.12
N PHE A 24 -27.03 5.11 -5.88
CA PHE A 24 -27.31 6.37 -6.61
C PHE A 24 -27.31 7.67 -5.75
N ARG A 25 -26.85 7.62 -4.49
CA ARG A 25 -26.82 8.74 -3.51
C ARG A 25 -25.56 8.81 -2.64
N GLY A 26 -24.55 7.96 -2.85
CA GLY A 26 -23.41 7.84 -1.96
C GLY A 26 -22.06 8.09 -2.61
N ARG A 27 -21.94 9.12 -3.47
CA ARG A 27 -20.67 9.52 -4.06
C ARG A 27 -19.84 10.27 -2.99
N ILE A 28 -19.36 9.56 -1.98
CA ILE A 28 -18.22 10.04 -1.19
C ILE A 28 -17.03 9.92 -2.13
N VAL A 29 -16.72 11.07 -2.69
CA VAL A 29 -15.64 11.39 -3.61
C VAL A 29 -14.33 10.71 -3.16
N GLY A 30 -14.02 9.59 -3.80
CA GLY A 30 -12.63 9.21 -4.12
C GLY A 30 -12.15 9.87 -5.41
N ASN A 31 -12.90 10.83 -5.98
CA ASN A 31 -12.62 11.41 -7.32
C ASN A 31 -11.45 12.42 -7.35
N ALA A 32 -10.46 12.35 -6.48
CA ALA A 32 -9.30 13.25 -6.57
C ALA A 32 -8.02 12.56 -7.06
N THR A 33 -7.93 11.23 -7.00
CA THR A 33 -6.66 10.51 -7.21
C THR A 33 -6.64 9.54 -8.38
N GLY A 34 -7.79 9.20 -8.98
CA GLY A 34 -7.85 8.32 -10.16
C GLY A 34 -7.49 6.84 -9.91
N GLN A 35 -7.08 6.48 -8.68
CA GLN A 35 -7.01 5.10 -8.22
C GLN A 35 -8.22 4.78 -7.35
N GLU A 36 -9.20 4.12 -7.95
CA GLU A 36 -10.39 3.62 -7.27
C GLU A 36 -10.01 2.33 -6.53
N MET A 37 -9.48 2.45 -5.31
CA MET A 37 -9.33 1.27 -4.45
C MET A 37 -10.73 0.75 -4.10
N GLN A 38 -11.10 -0.36 -4.74
CA GLN A 38 -12.39 -0.99 -4.51
C GLN A 38 -12.37 -1.68 -3.14
N LEU A 39 -13.08 -1.10 -2.18
CA LEU A 39 -13.20 -1.63 -0.83
C LEU A 39 -14.60 -2.22 -0.60
N MET A 40 -14.60 -3.40 0.00
CA MET A 40 -15.75 -4.10 0.54
C MET A 40 -15.77 -3.95 2.06
N ARG A 41 -16.91 -3.53 2.61
CA ARG A 41 -17.14 -3.48 4.05
C ARG A 41 -17.76 -4.79 4.49
N CYS A 42 -17.14 -5.42 5.49
CA CYS A 42 -17.63 -6.64 6.12
C CYS A 42 -18.17 -6.29 7.51
N THR A 43 -19.45 -6.58 7.74
CA THR A 43 -20.18 -6.31 9.00
C THR A 43 -20.92 -7.55 9.46
N GLY A 44 -21.08 -7.72 10.78
CA GLY A 44 -21.82 -8.84 11.35
C GLY A 44 -20.96 -9.69 12.28
N GLN A 45 -21.41 -10.92 12.55
CA GLN A 45 -20.76 -11.87 13.45
C GLN A 45 -20.45 -13.15 12.68
N GLY A 46 -19.16 -13.36 12.42
CA GLY A 46 -18.67 -14.49 11.65
C GLY A 46 -17.20 -14.38 11.33
N GLN A 47 -16.73 -15.24 10.44
CA GLN A 47 -15.37 -15.30 9.94
C GLN A 47 -15.39 -15.01 8.45
N VAL A 48 -14.41 -14.24 7.98
CA VAL A 48 -14.19 -13.94 6.56
C VAL A 48 -12.76 -14.31 6.22
N PHE A 49 -12.60 -15.13 5.20
CA PHE A 49 -11.31 -15.56 4.69
C PHE A 49 -11.02 -14.80 3.41
N LEU A 50 -9.87 -14.14 3.38
CA LEU A 50 -9.40 -13.32 2.27
C LEU A 50 -8.13 -13.93 1.70
N ALA A 51 -7.96 -13.87 0.37
CA ALA A 51 -6.76 -14.27 -0.33
C ALA A 51 -6.57 -13.42 -1.58
N GLU A 52 -5.32 -13.24 -1.98
CA GLU A 52 -4.95 -12.57 -3.23
C GLU A 52 -3.72 -13.26 -3.81
N ASN A 53 -3.81 -13.82 -5.02
CA ASN A 53 -2.68 -14.27 -5.85
C ASN A 53 -1.54 -15.03 -5.13
N ALA A 54 -1.87 -15.91 -4.16
CA ALA A 54 -0.88 -16.61 -3.33
C ALA A 54 0.14 -15.71 -2.61
N ALA A 55 -0.24 -14.44 -2.36
CA ALA A 55 0.59 -13.48 -1.65
C ALA A 55 0.77 -13.87 -0.17
N GLU A 56 1.92 -13.50 0.39
CA GLU A 56 2.16 -13.58 1.83
C GLU A 56 1.44 -12.42 2.52
N LEU A 57 0.73 -12.71 3.62
CA LEU A 57 -0.10 -11.74 4.33
C LEU A 57 0.51 -11.42 5.68
N HIS A 58 0.67 -10.13 5.96
CA HIS A 58 1.32 -9.64 7.17
C HIS A 58 0.38 -8.67 7.90
N PRO A 59 -0.16 -9.06 9.08
CA PRO A 59 -0.88 -8.14 9.93
C PRO A 59 0.11 -7.18 10.60
N ILE A 60 -0.21 -5.89 10.55
CA ILE A 60 0.51 -4.82 11.22
C ILE A 60 -0.45 -4.20 12.23
N GLU A 61 -0.15 -4.39 13.51
CA GLU A 61 -0.90 -3.80 14.61
C GLU A 61 -0.39 -2.38 14.88
N LEU A 62 -1.30 -1.42 14.89
CA LEU A 62 -1.05 -0.04 15.26
C LEU A 62 -1.57 0.21 16.68
N GLN A 63 -0.75 0.83 17.52
CA GLN A 63 -1.07 1.15 18.91
C GLN A 63 -1.04 2.67 19.15
N GLY A 64 -1.73 3.42 18.28
CA GLY A 64 -1.68 4.88 18.25
C GLY A 64 -0.67 5.45 17.25
N ASP A 65 0.12 4.57 16.63
CA ASP A 65 1.10 4.93 15.61
C ASP A 65 0.46 5.19 14.24
N ALA A 66 1.30 5.63 13.30
CA ALA A 66 0.94 5.82 11.90
C ALA A 66 1.92 5.12 10.96
N ILE A 67 1.39 4.50 9.90
CA ILE A 67 2.14 3.81 8.87
C ILE A 67 1.63 4.21 7.48
N CYS A 68 2.54 4.34 6.53
CA CYS A 68 2.21 4.48 5.12
C CYS A 68 2.39 3.13 4.43
N VAL A 69 1.42 2.75 3.61
CA VAL A 69 1.43 1.49 2.84
C VAL A 69 1.17 1.81 1.38
N SER A 70 1.83 1.12 0.44
CA SER A 70 1.45 1.20 -0.97
C SER A 70 -0.02 0.77 -1.12
N ALA A 71 -0.82 1.57 -1.82
CA ALA A 71 -2.26 1.34 -1.94
C ALA A 71 -2.56 -0.06 -2.52
N GLU A 72 -1.71 -0.54 -3.44
CA GLU A 72 -1.89 -1.85 -4.05
C GLU A 72 -1.68 -3.01 -3.07
N ASN A 73 -0.87 -2.80 -2.03
CA ASN A 73 -0.45 -3.81 -1.06
C ASN A 73 -1.35 -3.90 0.18
N VAL A 74 -2.42 -3.09 0.25
CA VAL A 74 -3.42 -3.21 1.32
C VAL A 74 -4.43 -4.30 0.96
N LEU A 75 -4.58 -5.29 1.84
CA LEU A 75 -5.62 -6.33 1.72
C LEU A 75 -6.85 -6.02 2.56
N ALA A 76 -6.67 -5.69 3.84
CA ALA A 76 -7.76 -5.42 4.76
C ALA A 76 -7.30 -4.54 5.92
N PHE A 77 -8.23 -3.87 6.59
CA PHE A 77 -7.92 -3.07 7.77
C PHE A 77 -9.15 -2.86 8.65
N ASP A 78 -8.89 -2.59 9.93
CA ASP A 78 -9.92 -2.25 10.89
C ASP A 78 -10.57 -0.91 10.56
N GLU A 79 -11.90 -0.86 10.72
CA GLU A 79 -12.65 0.36 10.45
C GLU A 79 -12.38 1.48 11.46
N SER A 80 -11.82 1.15 12.64
CA SER A 80 -11.39 2.11 13.64
C SER A 80 -10.19 2.94 13.21
N LEU A 81 -9.41 2.47 12.22
CA LEU A 81 -8.24 3.18 11.74
C LEU A 81 -8.64 4.37 10.87
N HIS A 82 -8.07 5.53 11.19
CA HIS A 82 -8.11 6.66 10.29
C HIS A 82 -7.23 6.35 9.07
N HIS A 83 -7.76 6.57 7.87
CA HIS A 83 -7.01 6.34 6.64
C HIS A 83 -7.16 7.51 5.66
N GLU A 84 -6.06 7.87 5.02
CA GLU A 84 -6.02 8.88 3.97
C GLU A 84 -5.18 8.40 2.78
N VAL A 85 -5.65 8.67 1.57
CA VAL A 85 -4.88 8.43 0.36
C VAL A 85 -3.97 9.63 0.13
N ARG A 86 -2.67 9.39 0.07
CA ARG A 86 -1.65 10.41 -0.21
C ARG A 86 -0.96 10.15 -1.52
N ARG A 87 -0.83 11.22 -2.30
CA ARG A 87 -0.12 11.24 -3.57
C ARG A 87 1.30 11.71 -3.31
N ILE A 88 2.28 10.89 -3.66
CA ILE A 88 3.68 11.32 -3.71
C ILE A 88 3.90 11.92 -5.10
N GLU A 89 3.99 13.24 -5.14
CA GLU A 89 4.26 13.99 -6.36
C GLU A 89 5.75 14.13 -6.60
N GLY A 90 6.20 13.91 -7.83
CA GLY A 90 7.57 14.25 -8.22
C GLY A 90 7.81 14.13 -9.72
N HIS A 91 8.73 14.97 -10.20
CA HIS A 91 9.15 14.98 -11.58
C HIS A 91 9.92 13.69 -11.90
N GLY A 92 9.43 12.88 -12.85
CA GLY A 92 10.10 11.66 -13.32
C GLY A 92 9.46 10.32 -12.90
N ILE A 93 8.21 10.29 -12.45
CA ILE A 93 7.44 9.04 -12.30
C ILE A 93 6.73 8.70 -13.62
N PRO A 94 6.95 7.52 -14.23
CA PRO A 94 6.11 7.01 -15.31
C PRO A 94 4.66 6.89 -14.84
N GLY A 95 3.72 7.60 -15.46
CA GLY A 95 2.30 7.62 -15.02
C GLY A 95 1.95 8.71 -13.99
N GLY A 96 2.91 9.54 -13.57
CA GLY A 96 2.64 10.87 -12.99
C GLY A 96 2.31 10.97 -11.49
N ALA A 97 2.23 9.86 -10.76
CA ALA A 97 2.12 9.84 -9.29
C ALA A 97 2.24 8.43 -8.70
N LEU A 98 2.82 8.33 -7.50
CA LEU A 98 2.69 7.14 -6.65
C LEU A 98 1.63 7.39 -5.58
N PHE A 99 0.76 6.41 -5.35
CA PHE A 99 -0.33 6.52 -4.39
C PHE A 99 -0.11 5.60 -3.19
N THR A 100 -0.34 6.15 -2.02
CA THR A 100 -0.02 5.52 -0.74
C THR A 100 -1.22 5.73 0.18
N MET A 101 -1.47 4.79 1.08
CA MET A 101 -2.46 4.96 2.13
C MET A 101 -1.74 5.13 3.46
N GLN A 102 -1.97 6.25 4.13
CA GLN A 102 -1.56 6.39 5.53
C GLN A 102 -2.68 5.87 6.41
N PHE A 103 -2.34 4.97 7.33
CA PHE A 103 -3.19 4.54 8.43
C PHE A 103 -2.69 5.13 9.73
N GLN A 104 -3.60 5.52 10.63
CA GLN A 104 -3.29 6.05 11.95
C GLN A 104 -4.34 5.62 12.98
N GLY A 105 -3.87 5.38 14.22
CA GLY A 105 -4.73 5.08 15.37
C GLY A 105 -4.46 3.69 15.95
N THR A 106 -5.49 3.06 16.51
CA THR A 106 -5.40 1.72 17.10
C THR A 106 -6.24 0.73 16.32
N GLY A 107 -5.61 -0.34 15.85
CA GLY A 107 -6.22 -1.37 15.02
C GLY A 107 -5.19 -2.07 14.14
N THR A 108 -5.65 -2.96 13.27
CA THR A 108 -4.80 -3.79 12.42
C THR A 108 -4.98 -3.40 10.95
N VAL A 109 -3.86 -3.32 10.22
CA VAL A 109 -3.84 -3.32 8.75
C VAL A 109 -3.16 -4.59 8.28
N VAL A 110 -3.78 -5.32 7.36
CA VAL A 110 -3.21 -6.50 6.71
C VAL A 110 -2.66 -6.08 5.36
N VAL A 111 -1.34 -6.22 5.22
CA VAL A 111 -0.64 -5.96 3.97
C VAL A 111 -0.28 -7.26 3.28
N LYS A 112 -0.17 -7.22 1.96
CA LYS A 112 0.25 -8.34 1.12
C LYS A 112 1.63 -8.07 0.52
N THR A 113 2.42 -9.13 0.38
CA THR A 113 3.73 -9.10 -0.26
C THR A 113 3.94 -10.30 -1.16
N GLU A 114 4.81 -10.13 -2.14
CA GLU A 114 5.34 -11.22 -2.95
C GLU A 114 6.61 -11.76 -2.30
N GLY A 115 6.47 -12.90 -1.62
CA GLY A 115 7.53 -13.47 -0.79
C GLY A 115 7.72 -12.76 0.55
N THR A 116 8.66 -13.27 1.34
CA THR A 116 8.95 -12.75 2.68
C THR A 116 9.60 -11.36 2.61
N PRO A 117 8.99 -10.32 3.19
CA PRO A 117 9.51 -8.97 3.10
C PRO A 117 10.71 -8.74 4.02
N VAL A 118 11.51 -7.74 3.68
CA VAL A 118 12.65 -7.25 4.46
C VAL A 118 12.30 -5.92 5.09
N VAL A 119 12.52 -5.81 6.40
CA VAL A 119 12.32 -4.56 7.17
C VAL A 119 13.69 -3.95 7.47
N LEU A 120 13.89 -2.70 7.08
CA LEU A 120 15.16 -1.99 7.26
C LEU A 120 14.96 -0.64 7.97
N PRO A 121 15.84 -0.25 8.91
CA PRO A 121 15.80 1.09 9.47
C PRO A 121 16.11 2.14 8.39
N VAL A 122 15.43 3.27 8.46
CA VAL A 122 15.71 4.41 7.58
C VAL A 122 17.03 5.05 7.99
N THR A 123 17.91 5.22 7.02
CA THR A 123 19.15 5.99 7.13
C THR A 123 19.16 7.11 6.09
N PRO A 124 20.00 8.15 6.23
CA PRO A 124 20.10 9.22 5.23
C PRO A 124 20.45 8.73 3.80
N THR A 125 20.94 7.50 3.67
CA THR A 125 21.34 6.86 2.41
C THR A 125 20.47 5.67 2.04
N THR A 126 19.22 5.62 2.52
CA THR A 126 18.27 4.55 2.17
C THR A 126 17.52 4.90 0.88
N PHE A 127 17.66 4.03 -0.13
CA PHE A 127 16.96 4.11 -1.41
C PHE A 127 16.29 2.78 -1.71
N ALA A 128 15.09 2.82 -2.27
CA ALA A 128 14.37 1.61 -2.69
C ALA A 128 13.61 1.85 -4.00
N ASP A 129 13.41 0.79 -4.76
CA ASP A 129 12.57 0.82 -5.96
C ASP A 129 11.10 1.06 -5.55
N SER A 130 10.43 1.97 -6.25
CA SER A 130 8.99 2.21 -6.08
C SER A 130 8.12 0.96 -6.18
N ASN A 131 8.48 -0.01 -7.03
CA ASN A 131 7.70 -1.24 -7.26
C ASN A 131 7.90 -2.28 -6.14
N ALA A 132 9.01 -2.20 -5.41
CA ALA A 132 9.35 -3.14 -4.34
C ALA A 132 8.89 -2.64 -2.95
N ILE A 133 8.45 -1.38 -2.83
CA ILE A 133 8.07 -0.81 -1.55
C ILE A 133 6.66 -1.25 -1.13
N VAL A 134 6.57 -1.79 0.09
CA VAL A 134 5.31 -2.25 0.68
C VAL A 134 4.77 -1.23 1.66
N ALA A 135 5.59 -0.82 2.63
CA ALA A 135 5.21 0.09 3.70
C ALA A 135 6.41 0.84 4.28
N TRP A 136 6.15 1.93 5.01
CA TRP A 136 7.16 2.67 5.77
C TRP A 136 6.53 3.45 6.93
N SER A 137 7.33 3.78 7.93
CA SER A 137 6.89 4.62 9.05
C SER A 137 6.40 5.99 8.57
N ALA A 138 5.27 6.49 9.09
CA ALA A 138 4.74 7.79 8.68
C ALA A 138 5.68 8.98 8.98
N GLY A 139 6.63 8.82 9.92
CA GLY A 139 7.66 9.80 10.23
C GLY A 139 8.81 9.87 9.21
N ALA A 140 8.87 8.95 8.24
CA ALA A 140 9.86 9.00 7.16
C ALA A 140 9.35 9.85 5.99
N GLN A 141 10.15 10.84 5.60
CA GLN A 141 9.96 11.62 4.39
C GLN A 141 10.42 10.81 3.17
N VAL A 142 9.55 10.77 2.15
CA VAL A 142 9.84 10.11 0.87
C VAL A 142 10.11 11.18 -0.19
N ILE A 143 11.24 11.05 -0.89
CA ILE A 143 11.66 11.95 -1.96
C ILE A 143 11.90 11.10 -3.20
N ILE A 144 11.26 11.45 -4.32
CA ILE A 144 11.49 10.75 -5.58
C ILE A 144 12.88 11.11 -6.10
N SER A 145 13.68 10.08 -6.38
CA SER A 145 15.00 10.17 -6.98
C SER A 145 15.00 9.35 -8.26
N SER A 146 14.74 10.00 -9.39
CA SER A 146 14.95 9.38 -10.69
C SER A 146 16.45 9.27 -10.94
N GLN A 147 17.04 8.12 -10.65
CA GLN A 147 18.34 7.79 -11.22
C GLN A 147 18.09 7.30 -12.64
N VAL A 148 18.14 8.20 -13.62
CA VAL A 148 18.32 7.80 -15.02
C VAL A 148 19.72 7.21 -15.15
N ARG A 149 19.89 5.96 -14.72
CA ARG A 149 21.05 5.19 -15.15
C ARG A 149 20.74 4.80 -16.58
N LEU A 150 21.29 5.53 -17.53
CA LEU A 150 21.57 4.99 -18.86
C LEU A 150 22.45 3.74 -18.66
N ARG A 151 21.86 2.58 -18.37
CA ARG A 151 22.54 1.31 -18.55
C ARG A 151 22.77 1.20 -20.05
N ARG A 152 24.04 1.18 -20.44
CA ARG A 152 24.56 1.08 -21.81
C ARG A 152 24.20 -0.25 -22.53
N SER A 153 23.16 -0.94 -22.04
CA SER A 153 22.65 -2.23 -22.52
C SER A 153 21.13 -2.25 -22.36
N ALA A 154 20.45 -1.29 -22.99
CA ALA A 154 19.02 -1.37 -23.20
C ALA A 154 18.77 -2.43 -24.28
N TYR A 155 18.26 -3.60 -23.88
CA TYR A 155 17.62 -4.51 -24.81
C TYR A 155 16.39 -3.81 -25.42
N PRO A 156 16.13 -3.96 -26.73
CA PRO A 156 14.97 -3.33 -27.35
C PRO A 156 13.70 -4.01 -26.82
N GLY A 157 13.00 -3.34 -25.90
CA GLY A 157 11.70 -3.80 -25.39
C GLY A 157 11.42 -3.52 -23.91
N HIS A 158 12.38 -3.07 -23.11
CA HIS A 158 12.13 -2.70 -21.71
C HIS A 158 12.47 -1.22 -21.49
N SER A 159 11.45 -0.41 -21.24
CA SER A 159 11.59 0.96 -20.75
C SER A 159 12.08 0.91 -19.31
N GLY A 160 13.40 0.75 -19.12
CA GLY A 160 14.07 0.65 -17.82
C GLY A 160 14.14 1.96 -17.03
N GLU A 161 13.03 2.69 -16.95
CA GLU A 161 12.88 3.84 -16.06
C GLU A 161 12.56 3.36 -14.65
N THR A 162 13.59 2.92 -13.92
CA THR A 162 13.44 2.58 -12.50
C THR A 162 13.29 3.86 -11.68
N VAL A 163 12.12 4.07 -11.08
CA VAL A 163 11.90 5.16 -10.13
C VAL A 163 12.37 4.70 -8.76
N ASN A 164 13.41 5.34 -8.25
CA ASN A 164 13.87 5.10 -6.89
C ASN A 164 13.28 6.15 -5.94
N LEU A 165 12.94 5.70 -4.74
CA LEU A 165 12.48 6.52 -3.63
C LEU A 165 13.61 6.63 -2.62
N GLN A 166 13.99 7.86 -2.29
CA GLN A 166 14.88 8.16 -1.18
C GLN A 166 14.05 8.36 0.09
N PHE A 167 14.42 7.65 1.15
CA PHE A 167 13.79 7.78 2.46
C PHE A 167 14.70 8.57 3.40
N ARG A 168 14.13 9.53 4.13
CA ARG A 168 14.82 10.31 5.16
C ARG A 168 13.95 10.36 6.41
N GLY A 169 14.52 10.09 7.57
CA GLY A 169 13.78 10.10 8.82
C GLY A 169 14.72 10.07 10.03
N ALA A 170 14.18 10.43 11.19
CA ALA A 170 14.89 10.27 12.45
C ALA A 170 15.11 8.76 12.76
N PRO A 171 16.08 8.41 13.63
CA PRO A 171 16.24 7.04 14.11
C PRO A 171 14.92 6.48 14.66
N GLY A 172 14.65 5.19 14.39
CA GLY A 172 13.40 4.52 14.76
C GLY A 172 12.38 4.41 13.63
N ASN A 173 12.54 5.15 12.52
CA ASN A 173 11.77 4.92 11.30
C ASN A 173 12.29 3.71 10.53
N PHE A 174 11.41 3.02 9.81
CA PHE A 174 11.73 1.85 9.01
C PHE A 174 10.99 1.85 7.66
N ILE A 175 11.50 1.04 6.74
CA ILE A 175 10.85 0.70 5.46
C ILE A 175 10.68 -0.81 5.37
N VAL A 176 9.66 -1.24 4.62
CA VAL A 176 9.34 -2.63 4.32
C VAL A 176 9.38 -2.80 2.81
N VAL A 177 10.22 -3.71 2.35
CA VAL A 177 10.46 -3.97 0.93
C VAL A 177 10.18 -5.46 0.66
N GLN A 178 9.48 -5.76 -0.41
CA GLN A 178 9.27 -7.12 -0.87
C GLN A 178 10.35 -7.56 -1.87
N PRO A 179 10.71 -8.85 -1.90
CA PRO A 179 11.66 -9.40 -2.87
C PRO A 179 11.00 -9.62 -4.25
N TYR A 180 10.53 -8.53 -4.89
CA TYR A 180 9.87 -8.56 -6.20
C TYR A 180 10.40 -7.45 -7.12
N GLU A 181 10.55 -7.76 -8.41
CA GLU A 181 10.97 -6.85 -9.50
C GLU A 181 10.09 -7.13 -10.72
N VAL A 182 9.63 -6.06 -11.41
CA VAL A 182 8.71 -6.10 -12.56
C VAL A 182 9.46 -6.06 -13.89
#